data_AF-A0A3D8ID87-F1
#
_entry.id   AF-A0A3D8ID87-F1
#
_cell.length_a   1.000
_cell.length_b   1.000
_cell.length_c   1.000
_cell.angle_alpha   90.00
_cell.angle_beta   90.00
_cell.angle_gamma   90.00
#
_symmetry.space_group_name_H-M   'P 1'
#
loop_
_entity.id
_entity.type
_entity.pdbx_description
1 polymer ?
#
loop_
_entity_poly.entity_id
_entity_poly.type
_entity_poly.pdbx_seq_one_letter_code
_entity_poly.pdbx_strand_id
1 'polypeptide(L)'
;MFKKSYIGNGILDFIKTNNEKIALILFCIGLFILSIGLSAIESDAFILRVQTLFHIGGVLFILCNYKKFCKDDFKILFIPTLCCIVLVILGMLTYFDTIMPPKSFGSLFKSINQHIIGYFAFFILCYFFARYAKREIIIILLTFFGIVCFMNVFAMIYLAIKYGFYHNTFHYNIPFFFPGISVYNIWIIAPLSISIAGIWAFKNIKIKFLFIITLILSILAMLSNGERSFFIAFIVIIFTPFFMWQYKHKIKILGILFIFLVLLFCLIYHISKDLPPRYDIAHMIDNISTVWDTAPIEMGKYDEFCFNGKLNCSKESIQNGISNITWEHSSLSRIAMNKSTLLAFLDEPFKPHITNIFAISPYLYNYFNLNNSNNKVYFNAKGDIYKDIIDDYNGYNHPHNHILSLLFMYGAIGFIFIVLSTVYMIYSGYRAIKLFNNRFLALIFCLMIIGIFICSLFDMLRSIMLEPLSIIFGILLGSLYNKQIYK
;
A
#
# COMPACT_ATOMS: atom_id res chain seq x y z
N MET A 1 56.29 6.90 -23.96
CA MET A 1 55.16 7.65 -24.55
C MET A 1 53.86 6.90 -24.26
N PHE A 2 53.38 6.92 -23.01
CA PHE A 2 52.08 6.37 -22.65
C PHE A 2 51.07 7.52 -22.68
N LYS A 3 50.18 7.52 -23.67
CA LYS A 3 48.99 8.38 -23.71
C LYS A 3 48.17 8.08 -22.46
N LYS A 4 48.32 8.91 -21.40
CA LYS A 4 47.38 8.92 -20.28
C LYS A 4 46.00 9.24 -20.84
N SER A 5 45.05 8.36 -20.57
CA SER A 5 43.65 8.43 -20.95
C SER A 5 43.02 9.78 -20.61
N TYR A 6 42.96 10.70 -21.57
CA TYR A 6 42.21 11.96 -21.46
C TYR A 6 40.69 11.73 -21.53
N ILE A 7 40.26 10.59 -22.06
CA ILE A 7 38.84 10.26 -22.25
C ILE A 7 38.18 9.87 -20.91
N GLY A 8 38.92 9.22 -20.00
CA GLY A 8 38.39 8.79 -18.69
C GLY A 8 38.07 9.94 -17.74
N ASN A 9 38.86 11.03 -17.76
CA ASN A 9 38.63 12.18 -16.90
C ASN A 9 37.41 13.01 -17.34
N GLY A 10 37.20 13.16 -18.66
CA GLY A 10 36.08 13.95 -19.19
C GLY A 10 34.70 13.38 -18.84
N ILE A 11 34.53 12.05 -18.90
CA ILE A 11 33.27 11.38 -18.54
C ILE A 11 33.00 11.53 -17.03
N LEU A 12 34.02 11.34 -16.19
CA LEU A 12 33.88 11.45 -14.75
C LEU A 12 33.52 12.89 -14.32
N ASP A 13 34.15 13.89 -14.95
CA ASP A 13 33.87 15.30 -14.69
C ASP A 13 32.49 15.71 -15.19
N PHE A 14 32.05 15.18 -16.34
CA PHE A 14 30.69 15.34 -16.83
C PHE A 14 29.65 14.77 -15.84
N ILE A 15 29.86 13.54 -15.35
CA ILE A 15 28.99 12.89 -14.37
C ILE A 15 28.95 13.70 -13.08
N LYS A 16 30.10 14.10 -12.54
CA LYS A 16 30.16 14.93 -11.33
C LYS A 16 29.39 16.24 -11.49
N THR A 17 29.47 16.88 -12.66
CA THR A 17 28.80 18.15 -12.92
C THR A 17 27.30 17.99 -13.13
N ASN A 18 26.86 16.89 -13.76
CA ASN A 18 25.47 16.67 -14.17
C ASN A 18 24.72 15.61 -13.35
N ASN A 19 25.29 15.13 -12.24
CA ASN A 19 24.72 14.02 -11.45
C ASN A 19 23.25 14.22 -11.09
N GLU A 20 22.85 15.44 -10.69
CA GLU A 20 21.47 15.74 -10.28
C GLU A 20 20.49 15.62 -11.45
N LYS A 21 20.90 16.07 -12.65
CA LYS A 21 20.09 15.98 -13.88
C LYS A 21 19.99 14.55 -14.38
N ILE A 22 21.08 13.78 -14.32
CA ILE A 22 21.10 12.37 -14.70
C ILE A 22 20.16 11.58 -13.79
N ALA A 23 20.27 11.76 -12.47
CA ALA A 23 19.39 11.11 -11.50
C ALA A 23 17.92 11.52 -11.70
N LEU A 24 17.64 12.80 -11.96
CA LEU A 24 16.29 13.28 -12.30
C LEU A 24 15.71 12.55 -13.50
N ILE A 25 16.44 12.46 -14.62
CA ILE A 25 15.96 11.81 -15.84
C ILE A 25 15.67 10.34 -15.57
N LEU A 26 16.58 9.63 -14.90
CA LEU A 26 16.39 8.21 -14.56
C LEU A 26 15.18 7.99 -13.64
N PHE A 27 14.99 8.86 -12.65
CA PHE A 27 13.83 8.78 -11.75
C PHE A 27 12.52 9.09 -12.49
N CYS A 28 12.50 10.08 -13.38
CA CYS A 28 11.31 10.38 -14.20
C CYS A 28 10.95 9.22 -15.13
N ILE A 29 11.93 8.64 -15.82
CA ILE A 29 11.70 7.45 -16.67
C ILE A 29 11.17 6.29 -15.82
N GLY A 30 11.79 6.03 -14.67
CA GLY A 30 11.34 4.96 -13.77
C GLY A 30 9.91 5.19 -13.25
N LEU A 31 9.57 6.41 -12.82
CA LEU A 31 8.23 6.76 -12.37
C LEU A 31 7.20 6.62 -13.49
N PHE A 32 7.55 7.00 -14.73
CA PHE A 32 6.67 6.84 -15.88
C PHE A 32 6.38 5.36 -16.15
N ILE A 33 7.40 4.49 -16.17
CA ILE A 33 7.22 3.05 -16.44
C ILE A 33 6.38 2.40 -15.33
N LEU A 34 6.63 2.72 -14.05
CA LEU A 34 5.81 2.23 -12.94
C LEU A 34 4.35 2.71 -13.05
N SER A 35 4.14 3.91 -13.58
CA SER A 35 2.81 4.51 -13.70
C SER A 35 1.92 3.92 -14.78
N ILE A 36 2.51 3.23 -15.75
CA ILE A 36 1.76 2.48 -16.76
C ILE A 36 1.64 0.99 -16.40
N GLY A 37 2.05 0.61 -15.18
CA GLY A 37 1.88 -0.75 -14.65
C GLY A 37 2.99 -1.73 -15.01
N LEU A 38 4.15 -1.24 -15.48
CA LEU A 38 5.27 -2.09 -15.89
C LEU A 38 6.38 -2.09 -14.82
N SER A 39 6.93 -3.28 -14.52
CA SER A 39 8.09 -3.46 -13.63
C SER A 39 9.41 -3.64 -14.37
N ALA A 40 9.35 -3.91 -15.68
CA ALA A 40 10.49 -4.04 -16.57
C ALA A 40 10.11 -3.65 -18.01
N ILE A 41 11.12 -3.25 -18.79
CA ILE A 41 11.03 -3.16 -20.24
C ILE A 41 11.78 -4.37 -20.78
N GLU A 42 11.08 -5.23 -21.50
CA GLU A 42 11.62 -6.46 -22.06
C GLU A 42 11.68 -6.35 -23.58
N SER A 43 12.83 -6.69 -24.16
CA SER A 43 13.02 -6.95 -25.59
C SER A 43 13.71 -8.29 -25.77
N ASP A 44 13.66 -8.86 -26.98
CA ASP A 44 14.25 -10.17 -27.29
C ASP A 44 15.74 -10.31 -26.90
N ALA A 45 16.45 -9.18 -26.77
CA ALA A 45 17.87 -9.14 -26.42
C ALA A 45 18.16 -8.62 -25.00
N PHE A 46 17.21 -7.98 -24.29
CA PHE A 46 17.51 -7.27 -23.05
C PHE A 46 16.30 -7.09 -22.12
N ILE A 47 16.51 -7.28 -20.81
CA ILE A 47 15.51 -7.00 -19.76
C ILE A 47 16.03 -5.85 -18.89
N LEU A 48 15.42 -4.67 -19.05
CA LEU A 48 15.66 -3.52 -18.18
C LEU A 48 14.62 -3.47 -17.05
N ARG A 49 15.00 -3.90 -15.86
CA ARG A 49 14.15 -3.73 -14.67
C ARG A 49 14.09 -2.25 -14.30
N VAL A 50 12.89 -1.75 -14.00
CA VAL A 50 12.69 -0.34 -13.60
C VAL A 50 13.49 0.01 -12.35
N GLN A 51 13.59 -0.95 -11.43
CA GLN A 51 14.45 -0.90 -10.25
C GLN A 51 15.88 -0.42 -10.58
N THR A 52 16.46 -0.85 -11.70
CA THR A 52 17.83 -0.52 -12.11
C THR A 52 18.00 0.98 -12.34
N LEU A 53 16.98 1.68 -12.85
CA LEU A 53 17.03 3.12 -13.11
C LEU A 53 17.19 3.91 -11.80
N PHE A 54 16.42 3.55 -10.78
CA PHE A 54 16.50 4.18 -9.46
C PHE A 54 17.81 3.87 -8.74
N HIS A 55 18.30 2.63 -8.84
CA HIS A 55 19.60 2.26 -8.27
C HIS A 55 20.75 3.03 -8.92
N ILE A 56 20.83 3.05 -10.26
CA ILE A 56 21.89 3.76 -10.97
C ILE A 56 21.83 5.26 -10.65
N GLY A 57 20.66 5.88 -10.78
CA GLY A 57 20.51 7.33 -10.53
C GLY A 57 20.81 7.71 -9.09
N GLY A 58 20.27 6.95 -8.13
CA GLY A 58 20.44 7.19 -6.70
C GLY A 58 21.88 6.96 -6.23
N VAL A 59 22.50 5.83 -6.60
CA VAL A 59 23.88 5.52 -6.20
C VAL A 59 24.86 6.52 -6.81
N LEU A 60 24.70 6.86 -8.09
CA LEU A 60 25.53 7.88 -8.75
C LEU A 60 25.41 9.24 -8.04
N PHE A 61 24.19 9.66 -7.71
CA PHE A 61 23.97 10.89 -6.96
C PHE A 61 24.65 10.86 -5.59
N ILE A 62 24.49 9.76 -4.82
CA ILE A 62 25.11 9.59 -3.51
C ILE A 62 26.63 9.65 -3.62
N LEU A 63 27.24 8.91 -4.56
CA LEU A 63 28.70 8.89 -4.75
C LEU A 63 29.26 10.27 -5.12
N CYS A 64 28.50 11.10 -5.84
CA CYS A 64 28.92 12.46 -6.19
C CYS A 64 28.71 13.45 -5.04
N ASN A 65 27.77 13.19 -4.11
CA ASN A 65 27.33 14.15 -3.10
C ASN A 65 27.54 13.70 -1.64
N TYR A 66 28.17 12.55 -1.37
CA TYR A 66 28.31 11.98 -0.01
C TYR A 66 28.94 12.95 0.99
N LYS A 67 29.84 13.83 0.54
CA LYS A 67 30.48 14.84 1.38
C LYS A 67 29.51 15.87 1.96
N LYS A 68 28.31 16.02 1.37
CA LYS A 68 27.27 16.91 1.88
C LYS A 68 26.50 16.31 3.05
N PHE A 69 26.60 15.00 3.28
CA PHE A 69 25.79 14.30 4.28
C PHE A 69 26.21 14.69 5.70
N CYS A 70 25.23 14.85 6.58
CA CYS A 70 25.44 15.35 7.93
C CYS A 70 24.85 14.41 8.98
N LYS A 71 25.28 14.55 10.24
CA LYS A 71 24.78 13.75 11.37
C LYS A 71 23.26 13.82 11.51
N ASP A 72 22.65 14.94 11.14
CA ASP A 72 21.19 15.11 11.23
C ASP A 72 20.44 14.23 10.24
N ASP A 73 21.02 13.85 9.09
CA ASP A 73 20.38 12.92 8.16
C ASP A 73 20.25 11.53 8.79
N PHE A 74 21.32 11.08 9.46
CA PHE A 74 21.31 9.79 10.16
C PHE A 74 20.35 9.79 11.34
N LYS A 75 20.18 10.93 12.04
CA LYS A 75 19.14 11.05 13.07
C LYS A 75 17.73 10.93 12.48
N ILE A 76 17.47 11.55 11.32
CA ILE A 76 16.17 11.47 10.65
C ILE A 76 15.90 10.04 10.16
N LEU A 77 16.92 9.35 9.65
CA LEU A 77 16.80 7.99 9.13
C LEU A 77 16.92 6.91 10.20
N PHE A 78 17.26 7.25 11.45
CA PHE A 78 17.55 6.28 12.51
C PHE A 78 16.39 5.32 12.74
N ILE A 79 15.17 5.84 12.93
CA ILE A 79 13.99 5.00 13.20
C ILE A 79 13.66 4.11 12.00
N PRO A 80 13.50 4.62 10.76
CA PRO A 80 13.27 3.76 9.59
C PRO A 80 14.35 2.69 9.39
N THR A 81 15.64 3.03 9.58
CA THR A 81 16.75 2.09 9.45
C THR A 81 16.71 1.02 10.53
N LEU A 82 16.47 1.39 11.79
CA LEU A 82 16.35 0.44 12.90
C LEU A 82 15.21 -0.55 12.65
N CYS A 83 14.04 -0.06 12.23
CA CYS A 83 12.90 -0.90 11.89
C CYS A 83 13.24 -1.87 10.75
N CYS A 84 13.94 -1.40 9.70
CA CYS A 84 14.38 -2.25 8.60
C CYS A 84 15.35 -3.36 9.08
N ILE A 85 16.34 -3.02 9.91
CA ILE A 85 17.29 -3.99 10.46
C ILE A 85 16.56 -5.09 11.25
N VAL A 86 15.62 -4.70 12.12
CA VAL A 86 14.83 -5.67 12.90
C VAL A 86 14.00 -6.56 11.98
N LEU A 87 13.34 -6.00 10.95
CA LEU A 87 12.58 -6.80 9.99
C LEU A 87 13.46 -7.75 9.18
N VAL A 88 14.69 -7.36 8.82
CA VAL A 88 15.65 -8.26 8.19
C VAL A 88 16.02 -9.40 9.13
N ILE A 89 16.31 -9.12 10.40
CA ILE A 89 16.62 -10.15 11.40
C ILE A 89 15.44 -11.12 11.56
N LEU A 90 14.22 -10.61 11.71
CA LEU A 90 13.01 -11.44 11.80
C LEU A 90 12.78 -12.25 10.52
N GLY A 91 13.02 -11.65 9.36
CA GLY A 91 12.99 -12.35 8.07
C GLY A 91 14.00 -13.50 8.04
N MET A 92 15.22 -13.29 8.54
CA MET A 92 16.23 -14.36 8.64
C MET A 92 15.79 -15.50 9.57
N LEU A 93 15.07 -15.18 10.65
CA LEU A 93 14.58 -16.19 11.60
C LEU A 93 13.50 -17.12 10.99
N THR A 94 12.83 -16.71 9.91
CA THR A 94 11.91 -17.61 9.16
C THR A 94 12.62 -18.84 8.57
N TYR A 95 13.95 -18.83 8.51
CA TYR A 95 14.75 -20.03 8.16
C TYR A 95 14.45 -21.22 9.08
N PHE A 96 14.11 -20.97 10.34
CA PHE A 96 13.82 -21.98 11.35
C PHE A 96 12.35 -22.36 11.43
N ASP A 97 11.50 -21.85 10.52
CA ASP A 97 10.10 -22.22 10.49
C ASP A 97 9.94 -23.70 10.06
N THR A 98 9.18 -24.46 10.84
CA THR A 98 8.99 -25.91 10.64
C THR A 98 7.82 -26.25 9.72
N ILE A 99 6.96 -25.27 9.40
CA ILE A 99 5.74 -25.46 8.62
C ILE A 99 6.03 -25.25 7.13
N MET A 100 6.80 -24.22 6.81
CA MET A 100 7.19 -23.89 5.44
C MET A 100 8.65 -23.41 5.38
N PRO A 101 9.63 -24.28 5.69
CA PRO A 101 11.03 -23.92 5.65
C PRO A 101 11.45 -23.51 4.23
N PRO A 102 12.29 -22.47 4.07
CA PRO A 102 12.81 -22.10 2.77
C PRO A 102 13.71 -23.21 2.20
N LYS A 103 13.61 -23.45 0.89
CA LYS A 103 14.40 -24.49 0.18
C LYS A 103 15.91 -24.31 0.34
N SER A 104 16.37 -23.06 0.49
CA SER A 104 17.78 -22.72 0.72
C SER A 104 17.93 -21.33 1.33
N PHE A 105 19.07 -21.08 1.96
CA PHE A 105 19.43 -19.76 2.48
C PHE A 105 19.44 -18.68 1.38
N GLY A 106 19.87 -19.03 0.16
CA GLY A 106 19.84 -18.13 -1.00
C GLY A 106 18.41 -17.75 -1.41
N SER A 107 17.46 -18.70 -1.34
CA SER A 107 16.04 -18.43 -1.59
C SER A 107 15.46 -17.49 -0.53
N LEU A 108 15.83 -17.69 0.74
CA LEU A 108 15.41 -16.82 1.83
C LEU A 108 15.94 -15.39 1.65
N PHE A 109 17.25 -15.24 1.42
CA PHE A 109 17.86 -13.94 1.22
C PHE A 109 17.28 -13.20 0.01
N LYS A 110 16.99 -13.93 -1.08
CA LYS A 110 16.29 -13.38 -2.24
C LYS A 110 14.90 -12.83 -1.85
N SER A 111 14.14 -13.57 -1.05
CA SER A 111 12.83 -13.13 -0.56
C SER A 111 12.92 -11.89 0.33
N ILE A 112 13.87 -11.87 1.28
CA ILE A 112 14.14 -10.71 2.14
C ILE A 112 14.55 -9.49 1.30
N ASN A 113 15.37 -9.70 0.28
CA ASN A 113 15.77 -8.63 -0.62
C ASN A 113 14.57 -8.08 -1.42
N GLN A 114 13.69 -8.95 -1.90
CA GLN A 114 12.53 -8.57 -2.69
C GLN A 114 11.42 -7.87 -1.88
N HIS A 115 11.27 -8.22 -0.60
CA HIS A 115 10.15 -7.73 0.22
C HIS A 115 10.52 -6.74 1.33
N ILE A 116 11.82 -6.57 1.64
CA ILE A 116 12.29 -5.69 2.73
C ILE A 116 13.40 -4.76 2.22
N ILE A 117 14.57 -5.32 1.87
CA ILE A 117 15.78 -4.52 1.61
C ILE A 117 15.62 -3.67 0.34
N GLY A 118 15.06 -4.22 -0.73
CA GLY A 118 14.88 -3.52 -2.00
C GLY A 118 14.01 -2.27 -1.86
N TYR A 119 12.88 -2.37 -1.15
CA TYR A 119 12.00 -1.23 -0.88
C TYR A 119 12.69 -0.18 0.00
N PHE A 120 13.39 -0.62 1.05
CA PHE A 120 14.13 0.29 1.91
C PHE A 120 15.27 1.00 1.17
N ALA A 121 15.97 0.31 0.27
CA ALA A 121 16.99 0.91 -0.58
C ALA A 121 16.41 2.04 -1.44
N PHE A 122 15.27 1.84 -2.10
CA PHE A 122 14.62 2.91 -2.85
C PHE A 122 14.28 4.12 -1.99
N PHE A 123 13.72 3.88 -0.80
CA PHE A 123 13.41 4.94 0.14
C PHE A 123 14.66 5.78 0.49
N ILE A 124 15.79 5.14 0.80
CA ILE A 124 17.05 5.81 1.14
C ILE A 124 17.64 6.58 -0.04
N LEU A 125 17.72 5.96 -1.22
CA LEU A 125 18.25 6.58 -2.43
C LEU A 125 17.47 7.85 -2.78
N CYS A 126 16.14 7.76 -2.77
CA CYS A 126 15.25 8.86 -3.08
C CYS A 126 15.24 9.94 -1.98
N TYR A 127 15.37 9.56 -0.70
CA TYR A 127 15.54 10.51 0.41
C TYR A 127 16.77 11.40 0.22
N PHE A 128 17.94 10.80 -0.03
CA PHE A 128 19.18 11.57 -0.19
C PHE A 128 19.14 12.46 -1.42
N PHE A 129 18.57 11.97 -2.53
CA PHE A 129 18.35 12.80 -3.72
C PHE A 129 17.47 14.01 -3.39
N ALA A 130 16.29 13.80 -2.80
CA ALA A 130 15.36 14.87 -2.47
C ALA A 130 15.89 15.86 -1.43
N ARG A 131 16.75 15.40 -0.52
CA ARG A 131 17.37 16.21 0.52
C ARG A 131 18.44 17.17 -0.02
N TYR A 132 19.21 16.74 -1.01
CA TYR A 132 20.44 17.43 -1.42
C TYR A 132 20.44 18.02 -2.83
N ALA A 133 19.55 17.57 -3.72
CA ALA A 133 19.44 18.16 -5.04
C ALA A 133 18.88 19.58 -4.97
N LYS A 134 19.16 20.37 -6.01
CA LYS A 134 18.65 21.73 -6.14
C LYS A 134 17.13 21.77 -6.09
N ARG A 135 16.59 22.84 -5.47
CA ARG A 135 15.14 23.09 -5.37
C ARG A 135 14.41 22.94 -6.71
N GLU A 136 14.95 23.52 -7.77
CA GLU A 136 14.39 23.47 -9.13
C GLU A 136 14.21 22.03 -9.62
N ILE A 137 15.21 21.18 -9.40
CA ILE A 137 15.20 19.76 -9.80
C ILE A 137 14.13 19.00 -9.03
N ILE A 138 13.99 19.25 -7.72
CA ILE A 138 12.96 18.62 -6.90
C ILE A 138 11.55 19.06 -7.29
N ILE A 139 11.37 20.35 -7.60
CA ILE A 139 10.08 20.86 -8.11
C ILE A 139 9.74 20.20 -9.45
N ILE A 140 10.70 20.04 -10.36
CA ILE A 140 10.48 19.34 -11.63
C ILE A 140 10.05 17.89 -11.38
N LEU A 141 10.74 17.16 -10.49
CA LEU A 141 10.40 15.78 -10.17
C LEU A 141 8.99 15.65 -9.57
N LEU A 142 8.64 16.51 -8.61
CA LEU A 142 7.31 16.50 -7.99
C LEU A 142 6.20 16.90 -8.97
N THR A 143 6.49 17.87 -9.86
CA THR A 143 5.56 18.26 -10.93
C THR A 143 5.36 17.11 -11.91
N PHE A 144 6.43 16.43 -12.31
CA PHE A 144 6.37 15.25 -13.16
C PHE A 144 5.53 14.13 -12.52
N PHE A 145 5.73 13.85 -11.23
CA PHE A 145 4.91 12.91 -10.49
C PHE A 145 3.42 13.31 -10.48
N GLY A 146 3.11 14.60 -10.30
CA GLY A 146 1.76 15.13 -10.39
C GLY A 146 1.13 14.94 -11.77
N ILE A 147 1.87 15.20 -12.84
CA ILE A 147 1.43 14.97 -14.24
C ILE A 147 1.11 13.50 -14.47
N VAL A 148 1.97 12.61 -14.01
CA VAL A 148 1.79 11.16 -14.14
C VAL A 148 0.57 10.67 -13.34
N CYS A 149 0.33 11.19 -12.14
CA CYS A 149 -0.89 10.91 -11.39
C CYS A 149 -2.15 11.38 -12.15
N PHE A 150 -2.07 12.56 -12.77
CA PHE A 150 -3.18 13.13 -13.52
C PHE A 150 -3.48 12.36 -14.82
N MET A 151 -2.44 11.89 -15.52
CA MET A 151 -2.57 10.97 -16.66
C MET A 151 -3.33 9.70 -16.26
N ASN A 152 -3.01 9.15 -15.09
CA ASN A 152 -3.64 7.97 -14.53
C ASN A 152 -5.14 8.19 -14.20
N VAL A 153 -5.47 9.31 -13.55
CA VAL A 153 -6.87 9.73 -13.31
C VAL A 153 -7.66 9.85 -14.62
N PHE A 154 -7.10 10.50 -15.63
CA PHE A 154 -7.77 10.65 -16.92
C PHE A 154 -7.95 9.32 -17.67
N ALA A 155 -6.95 8.44 -17.62
CA ALA A 155 -7.05 7.14 -18.28
C ALA A 155 -8.20 6.30 -17.69
N MET A 156 -8.40 6.31 -16.36
CA MET A 156 -9.57 5.67 -15.74
C MET A 156 -10.89 6.31 -16.18
N ILE A 157 -10.99 7.64 -16.15
CA ILE A 157 -12.22 8.34 -16.56
C ILE A 157 -12.54 8.02 -18.03
N TYR A 158 -11.54 8.00 -18.91
CA TYR A 158 -11.71 7.60 -20.31
C TYR A 158 -12.28 6.19 -20.44
N LEU A 159 -11.73 5.22 -19.70
CA LEU A 159 -12.25 3.86 -19.68
C LEU A 159 -13.69 3.80 -19.14
N ALA A 160 -14.01 4.54 -18.07
CA ALA A 160 -15.38 4.63 -17.56
C ALA A 160 -16.35 5.27 -18.55
N ILE A 161 -15.93 6.24 -19.36
CA ILE A 161 -16.78 6.79 -20.42
C ILE A 161 -17.02 5.74 -21.52
N LYS A 162 -15.99 4.96 -21.87
CA LYS A 162 -16.06 3.95 -22.93
C LYS A 162 -16.85 2.70 -22.53
N TYR A 163 -16.67 2.23 -21.31
CA TYR A 163 -17.18 0.94 -20.81
C TYR A 163 -18.23 1.10 -19.72
N GLY A 164 -18.50 2.32 -19.26
CA GLY A 164 -19.42 2.59 -18.14
C GLY A 164 -18.70 2.63 -16.79
N PHE A 165 -19.25 3.43 -15.86
CA PHE A 165 -18.71 3.60 -14.52
C PHE A 165 -18.94 2.38 -13.60
N TYR A 166 -19.97 1.58 -13.87
CA TYR A 166 -20.42 0.48 -13.00
C TYR A 166 -20.49 -0.87 -13.73
N HIS A 167 -19.62 -1.12 -14.70
CA HIS A 167 -19.72 -2.35 -15.49
C HIS A 167 -19.56 -3.59 -14.58
N ASN A 168 -20.64 -4.37 -14.45
CA ASN A 168 -20.76 -5.52 -13.54
C ASN A 168 -20.08 -6.81 -14.04
N THR A 169 -19.36 -6.77 -15.15
CA THR A 169 -18.62 -7.92 -15.66
C THR A 169 -17.20 -7.88 -15.08
N PHE A 170 -16.55 -9.04 -14.98
CA PHE A 170 -15.20 -9.25 -14.43
C PHE A 170 -14.06 -8.40 -15.07
N HIS A 171 -14.39 -7.45 -15.93
CA HIS A 171 -13.51 -6.48 -16.57
C HIS A 171 -13.65 -5.11 -15.89
N TYR A 172 -12.85 -4.91 -14.86
CA TYR A 172 -12.74 -3.62 -14.20
C TYR A 172 -12.01 -2.59 -15.07
N ASN A 173 -12.31 -1.31 -14.91
CA ASN A 173 -11.66 -0.21 -15.64
C ASN A 173 -10.22 0.00 -15.13
N ILE A 174 -9.31 -0.85 -15.60
CA ILE A 174 -7.89 -0.80 -15.27
C ILE A 174 -7.16 -0.18 -16.48
N PRO A 175 -6.63 1.05 -16.36
CA PRO A 175 -5.89 1.64 -17.46
C PRO A 175 -4.51 1.01 -17.61
N PHE A 176 -3.92 1.13 -18.79
CA PHE A 176 -2.55 0.67 -19.09
C PHE A 176 -2.34 -0.84 -18.82
N PHE A 177 -1.14 -1.23 -18.38
CA PHE A 177 -0.69 -2.62 -18.27
C PHE A 177 -0.78 -3.16 -16.83
N PHE A 178 -1.63 -2.59 -15.98
CA PHE A 178 -1.76 -3.05 -14.61
C PHE A 178 -2.47 -4.41 -14.54
N PRO A 179 -1.97 -5.36 -13.71
CA PRO A 179 -2.51 -6.72 -13.65
C PRO A 179 -3.79 -6.86 -12.80
N GLY A 180 -4.32 -5.77 -12.24
CA GLY A 180 -5.53 -5.80 -11.42
C GLY A 180 -5.90 -4.44 -10.84
N ILE A 181 -7.15 -4.29 -10.38
CA ILE A 181 -7.69 -3.04 -9.81
C ILE A 181 -6.92 -2.58 -8.59
N SER A 182 -6.66 -3.53 -7.68
CA SER A 182 -6.06 -3.23 -6.39
C SER A 182 -4.69 -2.59 -6.58
N VAL A 183 -3.99 -2.96 -7.66
CA VAL A 183 -2.65 -2.51 -8.09
C VAL A 183 -2.53 -0.99 -8.27
N TYR A 184 -3.65 -0.29 -8.36
CA TYR A 184 -3.69 1.14 -8.65
C TYR A 184 -3.62 2.06 -7.42
N ASN A 185 -3.40 1.51 -6.21
CA ASN A 185 -3.51 2.23 -4.94
C ASN A 185 -2.81 3.60 -4.88
N ILE A 186 -1.52 3.67 -5.23
CA ILE A 186 -0.78 4.94 -5.18
C ILE A 186 -1.31 5.95 -6.20
N TRP A 187 -1.72 5.49 -7.38
CA TRP A 187 -2.12 6.33 -8.51
C TRP A 187 -3.53 6.92 -8.36
N ILE A 188 -4.30 6.46 -7.36
CA ILE A 188 -5.55 7.09 -6.90
C ILE A 188 -5.33 7.90 -5.62
N ILE A 189 -4.64 7.33 -4.63
CA ILE A 189 -4.48 7.98 -3.31
C ILE A 189 -3.59 9.21 -3.41
N ALA A 190 -2.55 9.19 -4.25
CA ALA A 190 -1.65 10.34 -4.44
C ALA A 190 -2.36 11.56 -5.03
N PRO A 191 -3.05 11.50 -6.20
CA PRO A 191 -3.75 12.67 -6.73
C PRO A 191 -4.82 13.18 -5.75
N LEU A 192 -5.52 12.29 -5.05
CA LEU A 192 -6.50 12.67 -4.04
C LEU A 192 -5.86 13.43 -2.86
N SER A 193 -4.72 12.95 -2.39
CA SER A 193 -3.93 13.59 -1.34
C SER A 193 -3.39 14.96 -1.80
N ILE A 194 -2.94 15.08 -3.05
CA ILE A 194 -2.50 16.33 -3.67
C ILE A 194 -3.65 17.34 -3.73
N SER A 195 -4.82 16.92 -4.21
CA SER A 195 -6.00 17.77 -4.31
C SER A 195 -6.47 18.27 -2.95
N ILE A 196 -6.64 17.37 -1.97
CA ILE A 196 -7.07 17.75 -0.61
C ILE A 196 -6.02 18.65 0.04
N ALA A 197 -4.74 18.30 -0.03
CA ALA A 197 -3.68 19.15 0.52
C ALA A 197 -3.68 20.54 -0.12
N GLY A 198 -3.94 20.65 -1.42
CA GLY A 198 -3.97 21.92 -2.14
C GLY A 198 -5.11 22.83 -1.72
N ILE A 199 -6.30 22.27 -1.50
CA ILE A 199 -7.48 23.00 -0.99
C ILE A 199 -7.19 23.64 0.38
N TRP A 200 -6.47 22.92 1.23
CA TRP A 200 -6.15 23.35 2.60
C TRP A 200 -4.94 24.28 2.66
N ALA A 201 -3.88 23.99 1.92
CA ALA A 201 -2.61 24.69 2.06
C ALA A 201 -2.57 26.06 1.36
N PHE A 202 -3.20 26.20 0.20
CA PHE A 202 -3.17 27.45 -0.57
C PHE A 202 -4.24 28.43 -0.11
N LYS A 203 -3.94 29.73 -0.08
CA LYS A 203 -4.94 30.78 0.24
C LYS A 203 -5.66 31.33 -1.00
N ASN A 204 -4.99 31.32 -2.16
CA ASN A 204 -5.53 31.86 -3.41
C ASN A 204 -6.72 31.04 -3.89
N ILE A 205 -7.88 31.69 -4.01
CA ILE A 205 -9.14 31.05 -4.39
C ILE A 205 -9.08 30.38 -5.77
N LYS A 206 -8.36 30.97 -6.74
CA LYS A 206 -8.22 30.39 -8.09
C LYS A 206 -7.47 29.06 -8.05
N ILE A 207 -6.40 29.00 -7.26
CA ILE A 207 -5.61 27.78 -7.06
C ILE A 207 -6.43 26.73 -6.32
N LYS A 208 -7.19 27.13 -5.27
CA LYS A 208 -8.10 26.21 -4.59
C LYS A 208 -9.13 25.61 -5.53
N PHE A 209 -9.70 26.42 -6.42
CA PHE A 209 -10.68 25.95 -7.40
C PHE A 209 -10.10 24.90 -8.34
N LEU A 210 -8.85 25.06 -8.80
CA LEU A 210 -8.15 24.03 -9.58
C LEU A 210 -8.00 22.72 -8.77
N PHE A 211 -7.68 22.80 -7.48
CA PHE A 211 -7.61 21.62 -6.62
C PHE A 211 -8.98 20.96 -6.36
N ILE A 212 -10.06 21.74 -6.33
CA ILE A 212 -11.43 21.21 -6.26
C ILE A 212 -11.78 20.47 -7.55
N ILE A 213 -11.45 21.01 -8.73
CA ILE A 213 -11.67 20.33 -10.01
C ILE A 213 -10.91 19.00 -10.03
N THR A 214 -9.62 19.01 -9.66
CA THR A 214 -8.82 17.77 -9.62
C THR A 214 -9.33 16.78 -8.57
N LEU A 215 -9.90 17.25 -7.45
CA LEU A 215 -10.57 16.39 -6.48
C LEU A 215 -11.79 15.68 -7.10
N ILE A 216 -12.65 16.43 -7.80
CA ILE A 216 -13.83 15.87 -8.49
C ILE A 216 -13.39 14.81 -9.51
N LEU A 217 -12.36 15.11 -10.31
CA LEU A 217 -11.80 14.15 -11.27
C LEU A 217 -11.26 12.89 -10.56
N SER A 218 -10.58 13.06 -9.42
CA SER A 218 -10.07 11.93 -8.63
C SER A 218 -11.21 11.06 -8.07
N ILE A 219 -12.31 11.66 -7.64
CA ILE A 219 -13.52 10.95 -7.18
C ILE A 219 -14.16 10.17 -8.34
N LEU A 220 -14.26 10.77 -9.54
CA LEU A 220 -14.76 10.07 -10.72
C LEU A 220 -13.87 8.87 -11.10
N ALA A 221 -12.55 9.04 -11.03
CA ALA A 221 -11.59 7.95 -11.20
C ALA A 221 -11.79 6.83 -10.16
N MET A 222 -12.01 7.17 -8.89
CA MET A 222 -12.33 6.17 -7.85
C MET A 222 -13.62 5.41 -8.13
N LEU A 223 -14.67 6.12 -8.58
CA LEU A 223 -15.94 5.51 -9.00
C LEU A 223 -15.74 4.56 -10.17
N SER A 224 -14.94 4.94 -11.16
CA SER A 224 -14.57 4.11 -12.31
C SER A 224 -13.82 2.84 -11.89
N ASN A 225 -12.90 2.96 -10.92
CA ASN A 225 -12.11 1.86 -10.40
C ASN A 225 -12.96 0.84 -9.62
N GLY A 226 -13.89 1.32 -8.79
CA GLY A 226 -14.87 0.49 -8.09
C GLY A 226 -14.35 -0.25 -6.84
N GLU A 227 -13.08 -0.08 -6.46
CA GLU A 227 -12.52 -0.72 -5.26
C GLU A 227 -13.02 -0.03 -3.98
N ARG A 228 -13.59 -0.81 -3.07
CA ARG A 228 -14.24 -0.32 -1.84
C ARG A 228 -13.26 0.34 -0.87
N SER A 229 -12.05 -0.20 -0.80
CA SER A 229 -11.00 0.28 0.11
C SER A 229 -10.64 1.75 -0.16
N PHE A 230 -10.73 2.22 -1.42
CA PHE A 230 -10.49 3.63 -1.76
C PHE A 230 -11.54 4.57 -1.22
N PHE A 231 -12.83 4.20 -1.25
CA PHE A 231 -13.89 5.06 -0.71
C PHE A 231 -13.74 5.26 0.78
N ILE A 232 -13.40 4.18 1.51
CA ILE A 232 -13.15 4.26 2.95
C ILE A 232 -11.92 5.13 3.22
N ALA A 233 -10.83 4.93 2.46
CA ALA A 233 -9.64 5.77 2.58
C ALA A 233 -9.94 7.25 2.29
N PHE A 234 -10.72 7.55 1.25
CA PHE A 234 -11.14 8.92 0.90
C PHE A 234 -11.87 9.63 2.04
N ILE A 235 -12.83 8.95 2.68
CA ILE A 235 -13.55 9.49 3.84
C ILE A 235 -12.55 9.88 4.93
N VAL A 236 -11.61 9.00 5.28
CA VAL A 236 -10.60 9.28 6.31
C VAL A 236 -9.66 10.42 5.89
N ILE A 237 -9.19 10.44 4.64
CA ILE A 237 -8.29 11.47 4.12
C ILE A 237 -8.96 12.85 4.14
N ILE A 238 -10.25 12.96 3.81
CA ILE A 238 -10.99 14.25 3.88
C ILE A 238 -10.99 14.83 5.29
N PHE A 239 -11.13 13.99 6.31
CA PHE A 239 -11.18 14.45 7.70
C PHE A 239 -9.79 14.68 8.31
N THR A 240 -8.76 14.03 7.79
CA THR A 240 -7.39 14.12 8.31
C THR A 240 -6.85 15.56 8.46
N PRO A 241 -7.03 16.49 7.50
CA PRO A 241 -6.61 17.88 7.66
C PRO A 241 -7.20 18.58 8.90
N PHE A 242 -8.43 18.25 9.33
CA PHE A 242 -9.02 18.83 10.54
C PHE A 242 -8.25 18.45 11.81
N PHE A 243 -7.61 17.28 11.83
CA PHE A 243 -6.76 16.82 12.92
C PHE A 243 -5.32 17.35 12.81
N MET A 244 -4.80 17.50 11.60
CA MET A 244 -3.40 17.88 11.40
C MET A 244 -3.17 19.39 11.35
N TRP A 245 -4.11 20.14 10.80
CA TRP A 245 -4.00 21.58 10.65
C TRP A 245 -4.14 22.31 11.99
N GLN A 246 -3.50 23.48 12.09
CA GLN A 246 -3.62 24.37 13.24
C GLN A 246 -4.64 25.48 12.95
N TYR A 247 -5.62 25.62 13.83
CA TYR A 247 -6.64 26.68 13.76
C TYR A 247 -7.19 26.98 15.15
N LYS A 248 -7.67 28.21 15.35
CA LYS A 248 -8.00 28.80 16.66
C LYS A 248 -9.08 28.03 17.43
N HIS A 249 -10.07 27.47 16.74
CA HIS A 249 -11.24 26.83 17.35
C HIS A 249 -11.23 25.29 17.18
N LYS A 250 -10.04 24.67 17.25
CA LYS A 250 -9.84 23.24 16.99
C LYS A 250 -10.77 22.31 17.74
N ILE A 251 -10.83 22.44 19.06
CA ILE A 251 -11.65 21.56 19.91
C ILE A 251 -13.13 21.68 19.53
N LYS A 252 -13.63 22.89 19.26
CA LYS A 252 -15.04 23.12 18.89
C LYS A 252 -15.39 22.46 17.56
N ILE A 253 -14.55 22.65 16.54
CA ILE A 253 -14.76 22.05 15.21
C ILE A 253 -14.65 20.52 15.27
N LEU A 254 -13.68 19.98 16.02
CA LEU A 254 -13.58 18.53 16.22
C LEU A 254 -14.78 17.97 16.97
N GLY A 255 -15.32 18.69 17.96
CA GLY A 255 -16.56 18.31 18.65
C GLY A 255 -17.77 18.27 17.71
N ILE A 256 -17.95 19.31 16.87
CA ILE A 256 -19.02 19.34 15.86
C ILE A 256 -18.84 18.20 14.85
N LEU A 257 -17.61 17.98 14.39
CA LEU A 257 -17.29 16.89 13.47
C LEU A 257 -17.61 15.52 14.06
N PHE A 258 -17.29 15.30 15.34
CA PHE A 258 -17.62 14.06 16.03
C PHE A 258 -19.13 13.83 16.10
N ILE A 259 -19.90 14.84 16.50
CA ILE A 259 -21.37 14.76 16.53
C ILE A 259 -21.92 14.43 15.12
N PHE A 260 -21.40 15.12 14.10
CA PHE A 260 -21.78 14.86 12.70
C PHE A 260 -21.49 13.42 12.26
N LEU A 261 -20.32 12.88 12.59
CA LEU A 261 -19.95 11.51 12.24
C LEU A 261 -20.82 10.47 12.96
N VAL A 262 -21.17 10.70 14.23
CA VAL A 262 -22.10 9.83 14.98
C VAL A 262 -23.48 9.84 14.34
N LEU A 263 -24.03 11.02 14.03
CA LEU A 263 -25.33 11.14 13.35
C LEU A 263 -25.32 10.45 11.98
N LEU A 264 -24.25 10.62 11.21
CA LEU A 264 -24.09 9.97 9.91
C LEU A 264 -24.06 8.44 10.05
N PHE A 265 -23.35 7.90 11.05
CA PHE A 265 -23.31 6.46 11.31
C PHE A 265 -24.69 5.91 11.67
N CYS A 266 -25.43 6.57 12.57
CA CYS A 266 -26.79 6.18 12.91
C CYS A 266 -27.72 6.19 11.68
N LEU A 267 -27.60 7.23 10.83
CA LEU A 267 -28.38 7.33 9.60
C LEU A 267 -28.05 6.18 8.64
N ILE A 268 -26.76 5.89 8.42
CA ILE A 268 -26.32 4.78 7.56
C ILE A 268 -26.83 3.44 8.08
N TYR A 269 -26.75 3.20 9.40
CA TYR A 269 -27.28 1.98 10.02
C TYR A 269 -28.77 1.80 9.69
N HIS A 270 -29.59 2.83 9.90
CA HIS A 270 -31.02 2.73 9.64
C HIS A 270 -31.36 2.58 8.15
N ILE A 271 -30.72 3.34 7.26
CA ILE A 271 -30.94 3.24 5.81
C ILE A 271 -30.48 1.88 5.25
N SER A 272 -29.42 1.31 5.82
CA SER A 272 -28.83 0.09 5.29
C SER A 272 -29.75 -1.13 5.35
N LYS A 273 -30.75 -1.13 6.25
CA LYS A 273 -31.73 -2.21 6.42
C LYS A 273 -32.57 -2.49 5.17
N ASP A 274 -32.75 -1.48 4.32
CA ASP A 274 -33.55 -1.58 3.09
C ASP A 274 -32.67 -1.87 1.86
N LEU A 275 -31.34 -1.99 2.04
CA LEU A 275 -30.40 -2.25 0.95
C LEU A 275 -30.21 -3.77 0.74
N PRO A 276 -29.72 -4.20 -0.44
CA PRO A 276 -29.37 -5.60 -0.68
C PRO A 276 -28.39 -6.14 0.38
N PRO A 277 -28.34 -7.46 0.64
CA PRO A 277 -27.51 -8.06 1.70
C PRO A 277 -26.03 -7.63 1.69
N ARG A 278 -25.50 -7.33 0.50
CA ARG A 278 -24.14 -6.84 0.29
C ARG A 278 -23.86 -5.45 0.90
N TYR A 279 -24.90 -4.66 1.15
CA TYR A 279 -24.87 -3.28 1.66
C TYR A 279 -25.66 -3.12 2.97
N ASP A 280 -26.25 -4.19 3.50
CA ASP A 280 -26.99 -4.18 4.76
C ASP A 280 -26.03 -4.25 5.95
N ILE A 281 -25.51 -3.06 6.31
CA ILE A 281 -24.58 -2.87 7.43
C ILE A 281 -25.26 -3.20 8.75
N ALA A 282 -26.55 -2.92 8.90
CA ALA A 282 -27.29 -3.24 10.11
C ALA A 282 -27.33 -4.74 10.37
N HIS A 283 -27.70 -5.55 9.37
CA HIS A 283 -27.67 -7.00 9.48
C HIS A 283 -26.26 -7.52 9.79
N MET A 284 -25.22 -6.95 9.18
CA MET A 284 -23.83 -7.33 9.49
C MET A 284 -23.48 -7.02 10.96
N ILE A 285 -23.81 -5.83 11.47
CA ILE A 285 -23.52 -5.42 12.85
C ILE A 285 -24.27 -6.29 13.84
N ASP A 286 -25.56 -6.54 13.60
CA ASP A 286 -26.41 -7.28 14.53
C ASP A 286 -25.97 -8.76 14.64
N ASN A 287 -25.32 -9.32 13.60
CA ASN A 287 -24.93 -10.73 13.53
C ASN A 287 -23.42 -10.99 13.61
N ILE A 288 -22.56 -9.95 13.63
CA ILE A 288 -21.11 -10.12 13.52
C ILE A 288 -20.54 -10.98 14.66
N SER A 289 -21.06 -10.88 15.88
CA SER A 289 -20.58 -11.68 17.02
C SER A 289 -20.79 -13.16 16.76
N THR A 290 -22.01 -13.56 16.39
CA THR A 290 -22.37 -14.96 16.11
C THR A 290 -21.50 -15.56 14.99
N VAL A 291 -21.26 -14.79 13.93
CA VAL A 291 -20.40 -15.21 12.81
C VAL A 291 -18.94 -15.28 13.26
N TRP A 292 -18.45 -14.28 13.99
CA TRP A 292 -17.08 -14.22 14.48
C TRP A 292 -16.77 -15.30 15.51
N ASP A 293 -17.74 -15.76 16.31
CA ASP A 293 -17.56 -16.82 17.31
C ASP A 293 -17.53 -18.22 16.67
N THR A 294 -18.15 -18.40 15.50
CA THR A 294 -18.16 -19.67 14.75
C THR A 294 -16.77 -20.04 14.22
N ALA A 295 -16.36 -21.31 14.30
CA ALA A 295 -15.08 -21.78 13.76
C ALA A 295 -14.98 -21.54 12.24
N PRO A 296 -13.82 -21.13 11.69
CA PRO A 296 -13.67 -20.85 10.27
C PRO A 296 -14.13 -21.98 9.34
N ILE A 297 -13.99 -23.25 9.76
CA ILE A 297 -14.39 -24.42 8.96
C ILE A 297 -15.91 -24.58 8.89
N GLU A 298 -16.67 -24.02 9.83
CA GLU A 298 -18.14 -24.14 9.93
C GLU A 298 -18.85 -22.92 9.34
N MET A 299 -18.12 -21.85 9.01
CA MET A 299 -18.71 -20.59 8.55
C MET A 299 -19.53 -20.73 7.27
N GLY A 300 -19.29 -21.77 6.46
CA GLY A 300 -20.07 -22.03 5.24
C GLY A 300 -21.57 -22.25 5.47
N LYS A 301 -22.01 -22.50 6.72
CA LYS A 301 -23.43 -22.52 7.09
C LYS A 301 -24.15 -21.17 6.85
N TYR A 302 -23.38 -20.07 6.78
CA TYR A 302 -23.87 -18.72 6.48
C TYR A 302 -23.75 -18.36 4.99
N ASP A 303 -23.18 -19.24 4.15
CA ASP A 303 -22.92 -18.99 2.73
C ASP A 303 -23.86 -19.79 1.84
N GLU A 304 -24.78 -19.12 1.15
CA GLU A 304 -25.71 -19.77 0.23
C GLU A 304 -25.00 -20.53 -0.90
N PHE A 305 -23.78 -20.14 -1.29
CA PHE A 305 -23.05 -20.81 -2.36
C PHE A 305 -22.57 -22.21 -1.98
N CYS A 306 -22.44 -22.52 -0.68
CA CYS A 306 -22.13 -23.86 -0.19
C CYS A 306 -23.29 -24.86 -0.41
N PHE A 307 -24.53 -24.38 -0.44
CA PHE A 307 -25.72 -25.23 -0.55
C PHE A 307 -26.31 -25.26 -1.96
N ASN A 308 -25.99 -24.25 -2.78
CA ASN A 308 -26.46 -24.15 -4.17
C ASN A 308 -25.49 -24.78 -5.20
N GLY A 309 -24.51 -25.57 -4.75
CA GLY A 309 -23.55 -26.27 -5.60
C GLY A 309 -22.53 -25.39 -6.33
N LYS A 310 -22.49 -24.08 -6.01
CA LYS A 310 -21.57 -23.11 -6.64
C LYS A 310 -20.17 -23.13 -6.01
N LEU A 311 -20.06 -23.59 -4.77
CA LEU A 311 -18.82 -23.65 -4.02
C LEU A 311 -18.68 -25.01 -3.34
N ASN A 312 -17.46 -25.58 -3.37
CA ASN A 312 -17.16 -26.80 -2.65
C ASN A 312 -16.72 -26.46 -1.22
N CYS A 313 -17.62 -26.68 -0.26
CA CYS A 313 -17.40 -26.36 1.15
C CYS A 313 -17.11 -27.62 1.99
N SER A 314 -16.51 -27.41 3.15
CA SER A 314 -16.23 -28.44 4.16
C SER A 314 -17.51 -29.14 4.64
N LYS A 315 -17.38 -30.36 5.13
CA LYS A 315 -18.53 -31.16 5.60
C LYS A 315 -19.16 -30.52 6.84
N GLU A 316 -18.33 -29.96 7.71
CA GLU A 316 -18.68 -29.28 8.95
C GLU A 316 -19.59 -28.07 8.69
N SER A 317 -19.37 -27.36 7.57
CA SER A 317 -20.22 -26.24 7.17
C SER A 317 -21.62 -26.64 6.70
N ILE A 318 -21.78 -27.86 6.19
CA ILE A 318 -23.04 -28.32 5.56
C ILE A 318 -23.86 -29.18 6.52
N GLN A 319 -23.24 -29.75 7.56
CA GLN A 319 -23.83 -30.73 8.47
C GLN A 319 -25.17 -30.29 9.11
N ASN A 320 -25.30 -29.02 9.46
CA ASN A 320 -26.48 -28.49 10.17
C ASN A 320 -27.46 -27.73 9.25
N GLY A 321 -27.26 -27.77 7.93
CA GLY A 321 -28.07 -27.01 6.96
C GLY A 321 -27.75 -25.51 6.94
N ILE A 322 -28.52 -24.78 6.14
CA ILE A 322 -28.40 -23.32 5.99
C ILE A 322 -28.86 -22.63 7.28
N SER A 323 -28.03 -21.74 7.81
CA SER A 323 -28.39 -20.88 8.95
C SER A 323 -29.41 -19.81 8.56
N ASN A 324 -30.25 -19.38 9.50
CA ASN A 324 -31.16 -18.24 9.31
C ASN A 324 -30.41 -16.92 9.04
N ILE A 325 -29.19 -16.80 9.56
CA ILE A 325 -28.26 -15.72 9.22
C ILE A 325 -27.63 -16.07 7.87
N THR A 326 -27.75 -15.20 6.88
CA THR A 326 -27.06 -15.32 5.59
C THR A 326 -26.00 -14.23 5.44
N TRP A 327 -24.88 -14.55 4.81
CA TRP A 327 -23.77 -13.62 4.59
C TRP A 327 -23.24 -13.74 3.17
N GLU A 328 -22.90 -12.60 2.55
CA GLU A 328 -22.37 -12.57 1.19
C GLU A 328 -21.00 -13.26 1.13
N HIS A 329 -20.84 -14.20 0.17
CA HIS A 329 -19.66 -15.06 0.03
C HIS A 329 -18.33 -14.30 0.11
N SER A 330 -18.13 -13.23 -0.67
CA SER A 330 -16.85 -12.52 -0.70
C SER A 330 -16.51 -11.89 0.66
N SER A 331 -17.50 -11.39 1.38
CA SER A 331 -17.31 -10.82 2.71
C SER A 331 -17.05 -11.92 3.76
N LEU A 332 -17.83 -13.00 3.73
CA LEU A 332 -17.69 -14.10 4.70
C LEU A 332 -16.36 -14.86 4.54
N SER A 333 -15.97 -15.16 3.30
CA SER A 333 -14.68 -15.79 2.99
C SER A 333 -13.48 -14.96 3.45
N ARG A 334 -13.56 -13.62 3.35
CA ARG A 334 -12.54 -12.71 3.91
C ARG A 334 -12.52 -12.73 5.43
N ILE A 335 -13.68 -12.79 6.09
CA ILE A 335 -13.79 -12.94 7.55
C ILE A 335 -13.16 -14.27 7.98
N ALA A 336 -13.53 -15.38 7.33
CA ALA A 336 -12.98 -16.70 7.61
C ALA A 336 -11.46 -16.74 7.44
N MET A 337 -10.94 -16.19 6.35
CA MET A 337 -9.50 -16.11 6.11
C MET A 337 -8.77 -15.24 7.14
N ASN A 338 -9.32 -14.07 7.48
CA ASN A 338 -8.75 -13.20 8.51
C ASN A 338 -8.76 -13.90 9.88
N LYS A 339 -9.86 -14.57 10.25
CA LYS A 339 -9.94 -15.31 11.51
C LYS A 339 -8.95 -16.48 11.52
N SER A 340 -8.87 -17.25 10.43
CA SER A 340 -7.90 -18.35 10.27
C SER A 340 -6.46 -17.86 10.44
N THR A 341 -6.10 -16.75 9.80
CA THR A 341 -4.78 -16.12 9.94
C THR A 341 -4.52 -15.65 11.38
N LEU A 342 -5.51 -15.02 12.01
CA LEU A 342 -5.39 -14.53 13.39
C LEU A 342 -5.23 -15.67 14.39
N LEU A 343 -5.96 -16.77 14.22
CA LEU A 343 -5.84 -17.95 15.08
C LEU A 343 -4.45 -18.58 14.97
N ALA A 344 -3.92 -18.74 13.75
CA ALA A 344 -2.54 -19.23 13.58
C ALA A 344 -1.51 -18.29 14.22
N PHE A 345 -1.69 -16.97 14.09
CA PHE A 345 -0.84 -15.99 14.76
C PHE A 345 -0.90 -16.11 16.29
N LEU A 346 -2.09 -16.31 16.87
CA LEU A 346 -2.27 -16.37 18.32
C LEU A 346 -1.58 -17.58 18.97
N ASP A 347 -1.35 -18.65 18.21
CA ASP A 347 -0.61 -19.82 18.69
C ASP A 347 0.88 -19.51 18.91
N GLU A 348 1.50 -18.70 18.04
CA GLU A 348 2.93 -18.33 18.12
C GLU A 348 3.17 -16.81 17.83
N PRO A 349 2.66 -15.88 18.66
CA PRO A 349 2.52 -14.46 18.30
C PRO A 349 3.84 -13.70 18.14
N PHE A 350 4.95 -14.22 18.66
CA PHE A 350 6.27 -13.58 18.57
C PHE A 350 7.17 -14.20 17.49
N LYS A 351 6.72 -15.28 16.83
CA LYS A 351 7.50 -15.98 15.81
C LYS A 351 7.22 -15.35 14.44
N PRO A 352 8.26 -15.02 13.66
CA PRO A 352 8.07 -14.68 12.25
C PRO A 352 7.81 -15.95 11.46
N HIS A 353 6.73 -15.97 10.68
CA HIS A 353 6.29 -17.16 9.96
C HIS A 353 6.85 -17.22 8.53
N ILE A 354 6.76 -16.12 7.78
CA ILE A 354 7.11 -16.06 6.34
C ILE A 354 7.45 -14.63 5.90
N THR A 355 8.22 -14.50 4.82
CA THR A 355 8.64 -13.20 4.25
C THR A 355 7.84 -12.77 3.02
N ASN A 356 7.02 -13.65 2.44
CA ASN A 356 6.16 -13.36 1.29
C ASN A 356 4.68 -13.49 1.66
N ILE A 357 3.94 -12.40 1.53
CA ILE A 357 2.51 -12.33 1.80
C ILE A 357 1.65 -13.30 0.98
N PHE A 358 2.05 -13.62 -0.26
CA PHE A 358 1.33 -14.60 -1.09
C PHE A 358 1.57 -16.05 -0.66
N ALA A 359 2.47 -16.30 0.29
CA ALA A 359 2.69 -17.62 0.88
C ALA A 359 1.81 -17.87 2.11
N ILE A 360 0.95 -16.92 2.53
CA ILE A 360 0.09 -17.09 3.72
C ILE A 360 -0.87 -18.26 3.52
N SER A 361 -1.59 -18.33 2.39
CA SER A 361 -2.55 -19.41 2.16
C SER A 361 -1.94 -20.82 2.20
N PRO A 362 -0.86 -21.13 1.45
CA PRO A 362 -0.23 -22.45 1.55
C PRO A 362 0.37 -22.71 2.94
N TYR A 363 0.88 -21.69 3.63
CA TYR A 363 1.34 -21.83 5.02
C TYR A 363 0.19 -22.26 5.95
N LEU A 364 -0.94 -21.54 5.92
CA LEU A 364 -2.10 -21.84 6.77
C LEU A 364 -2.68 -23.23 6.46
N TYR A 365 -2.67 -23.64 5.19
CA TYR A 365 -3.08 -24.98 4.79
C TYR A 365 -2.22 -26.05 5.48
N ASN A 366 -0.90 -25.95 5.37
CA ASN A 366 0.03 -26.88 6.01
C ASN A 366 -0.07 -26.83 7.54
N TYR A 367 -0.15 -25.62 8.11
CA TYR A 367 -0.27 -25.39 9.55
C TYR A 367 -1.48 -26.09 10.15
N PHE A 368 -2.67 -25.84 9.61
CA PHE A 368 -3.90 -26.40 10.14
C PHE A 368 -4.13 -27.87 9.76
N ASN A 369 -3.45 -28.39 8.74
CA ASN A 369 -3.39 -29.84 8.50
C ASN A 369 -2.64 -30.59 9.61
N LEU A 370 -1.63 -29.95 10.23
CA LEU A 370 -0.82 -30.55 11.28
C LEU A 370 -1.40 -30.32 12.68
N ASN A 371 -1.94 -29.13 12.93
CA ASN A 371 -2.27 -28.70 14.29
C ASN A 371 -3.78 -28.78 14.62
N ASN A 372 -4.62 -28.10 13.83
CA ASN A 372 -6.06 -28.02 14.11
C ASN A 372 -6.86 -27.75 12.84
N SER A 373 -7.57 -28.78 12.35
CA SER A 373 -8.39 -28.67 11.15
C SER A 373 -9.57 -27.72 11.28
N ASN A 374 -10.07 -27.46 12.50
CA ASN A 374 -11.26 -26.62 12.71
C ASN A 374 -11.05 -25.15 12.33
N ASN A 375 -9.79 -24.72 12.27
CA ASN A 375 -9.42 -23.34 11.98
C ASN A 375 -9.14 -23.10 10.49
N LYS A 376 -9.29 -24.13 9.63
CA LYS A 376 -9.22 -23.97 8.18
C LYS A 376 -10.41 -23.20 7.65
N VAL A 377 -10.22 -22.49 6.54
CA VAL A 377 -11.31 -21.83 5.84
C VAL A 377 -12.30 -22.88 5.32
N TYR A 378 -13.59 -22.61 5.40
CA TYR A 378 -14.67 -23.54 5.04
C TYR A 378 -14.74 -23.95 3.57
N PHE A 379 -13.96 -23.36 2.66
CA PHE A 379 -13.97 -23.68 1.24
C PHE A 379 -12.54 -23.80 0.69
N ASN A 380 -12.40 -24.65 -0.32
CA ASN A 380 -11.16 -24.76 -1.09
C ASN A 380 -11.30 -23.92 -2.35
N ALA A 381 -10.32 -23.07 -2.64
CA ALA A 381 -10.26 -22.41 -3.94
C ALA A 381 -9.74 -23.40 -4.98
N LYS A 382 -10.65 -24.11 -5.66
CA LYS A 382 -10.30 -24.81 -6.91
C LYS A 382 -10.19 -23.78 -8.02
N GLY A 383 -9.00 -23.57 -8.57
CA GLY A 383 -8.79 -22.63 -9.67
C GLY A 383 -7.71 -23.11 -10.64
N ASP A 384 -8.06 -23.18 -11.93
CA ASP A 384 -7.21 -23.61 -13.05
C ASP A 384 -5.94 -22.77 -13.28
N ILE A 385 -5.78 -21.63 -12.60
CA ILE A 385 -4.66 -20.68 -12.80
C ILE A 385 -3.44 -21.00 -11.92
N TYR A 386 -3.60 -21.84 -10.88
CA TYR A 386 -2.55 -22.20 -9.92
C TYR A 386 -2.34 -23.72 -9.82
N LYS A 387 -2.45 -24.45 -10.93
CA LYS A 387 -2.24 -25.91 -10.97
C LYS A 387 -0.85 -26.37 -10.52
N ASP A 388 0.13 -25.47 -10.50
CA ASP A 388 1.54 -25.87 -10.31
C ASP A 388 2.05 -25.82 -8.85
N ILE A 389 1.22 -25.48 -7.84
CA ILE A 389 1.72 -25.25 -6.47
C ILE A 389 0.99 -26.08 -5.37
N ILE A 390 0.18 -27.09 -5.72
CA ILE A 390 -0.59 -28.04 -4.86
C ILE A 390 -2.09 -27.86 -5.13
N ASP A 391 -2.73 -28.91 -5.66
CA ASP A 391 -4.19 -29.01 -5.65
C ASP A 391 -4.67 -28.91 -4.18
N ASP A 392 -5.56 -27.96 -3.88
CA ASP A 392 -6.12 -27.62 -2.56
C ASP A 392 -5.32 -26.60 -1.71
N TYR A 393 -5.64 -25.31 -1.88
CA TYR A 393 -5.28 -24.26 -0.92
C TYR A 393 -6.50 -23.84 -0.08
N ASN A 394 -6.25 -23.44 1.17
CA ASN A 394 -7.26 -22.87 2.07
C ASN A 394 -7.75 -21.53 1.50
N GLY A 395 -8.95 -21.48 0.91
CA GLY A 395 -9.58 -20.24 0.43
C GLY A 395 -8.71 -19.39 -0.51
N TYR A 396 -8.67 -18.06 -0.31
CA TYR A 396 -7.88 -17.13 -1.12
C TYR A 396 -6.37 -17.26 -0.92
N ASN A 397 -5.57 -16.80 -1.89
CA ASN A 397 -4.10 -16.81 -1.82
C ASN A 397 -3.52 -16.00 -0.63
N HIS A 398 -4.28 -15.04 -0.09
CA HIS A 398 -3.89 -14.20 1.06
C HIS A 398 -5.13 -13.64 1.77
N PRO A 399 -5.02 -13.21 3.05
CA PRO A 399 -6.04 -12.38 3.67
C PRO A 399 -6.12 -11.02 2.98
N HIS A 400 -7.33 -10.55 2.66
CA HIS A 400 -7.56 -9.19 2.15
C HIS A 400 -7.49 -8.16 3.29
N ASN A 401 -6.39 -8.22 4.03
CA ASN A 401 -6.03 -7.34 5.14
C ASN A 401 -4.50 -7.37 5.24
N HIS A 402 -3.85 -6.40 4.62
CA HIS A 402 -2.39 -6.32 4.59
C HIS A 402 -1.80 -6.13 5.99
N ILE A 403 -2.51 -5.44 6.89
CA ILE A 403 -2.07 -5.22 8.27
C ILE A 403 -2.01 -6.54 9.04
N LEU A 404 -3.05 -7.36 8.94
CA LEU A 404 -3.05 -8.71 9.51
C LEU A 404 -2.01 -9.61 8.85
N SER A 405 -1.80 -9.46 7.55
CA SER A 405 -0.73 -10.17 6.84
C SER A 405 0.64 -9.83 7.40
N LEU A 406 0.96 -8.56 7.61
CA LEU A 406 2.23 -8.12 8.17
C LEU A 406 2.40 -8.58 9.63
N LEU A 407 1.32 -8.58 10.40
CA LEU A 407 1.29 -9.11 11.76
C LEU A 407 1.64 -10.60 11.79
N PHE A 408 1.06 -11.39 10.89
CA PHE A 408 1.37 -12.81 10.75
C PHE A 408 2.80 -13.02 10.24
N MET A 409 3.20 -12.38 9.15
CA MET A 409 4.51 -12.56 8.53
C MET A 409 5.69 -12.36 9.50
N TYR A 410 5.64 -11.28 10.28
CA TYR A 410 6.78 -10.85 11.11
C TYR A 410 6.54 -10.97 12.62
N GLY A 411 5.39 -11.50 13.03
CA GLY A 411 4.97 -11.56 14.43
C GLY A 411 4.71 -10.18 15.04
N ALA A 412 4.36 -10.17 16.33
CA ALA A 412 4.04 -8.96 17.09
C ALA A 412 5.22 -7.96 17.12
N ILE A 413 6.46 -8.46 17.26
CA ILE A 413 7.65 -7.60 17.31
C ILE A 413 7.82 -6.88 15.98
N GLY A 414 7.83 -7.61 14.85
CA GLY A 414 8.00 -6.98 13.54
C GLY A 414 6.88 -6.00 13.23
N PHE A 415 5.64 -6.35 13.58
CA PHE A 415 4.51 -5.46 13.43
C PHE A 415 4.65 -4.15 14.21
N ILE A 416 5.10 -4.20 15.47
CA ILE A 416 5.38 -3.00 16.27
C ILE A 416 6.40 -2.09 15.58
N PHE A 417 7.47 -2.64 15.01
CA PHE A 417 8.48 -1.84 14.29
C PHE A 417 7.94 -1.25 12.98
N ILE A 418 7.06 -1.95 12.26
CA ILE A 418 6.35 -1.40 11.09
C ILE A 418 5.47 -0.22 11.49
N VAL A 419 4.67 -0.38 12.55
CA VAL A 419 3.83 0.68 13.10
C VAL A 419 4.68 1.86 13.56
N LEU A 420 5.78 1.61 14.28
CA LEU A 420 6.70 2.66 14.74
C LEU A 420 7.27 3.48 13.58
N SER A 421 7.72 2.83 12.50
CA SER A 421 8.22 3.50 11.29
C SER A 421 7.13 4.37 10.65
N THR A 422 5.91 3.85 10.56
CA THR A 422 4.76 4.54 9.98
C THR A 422 4.36 5.77 10.80
N VAL A 423 4.22 5.62 12.12
CA VAL A 423 3.94 6.72 13.06
C VAL A 423 5.04 7.77 13.00
N TYR A 424 6.30 7.36 12.93
CA TYR A 424 7.42 8.28 12.82
C TYR A 424 7.37 9.14 11.54
N MET A 425 7.03 8.54 10.40
CA MET A 425 6.86 9.28 9.14
C MET A 425 5.71 10.28 9.23
N ILE A 426 4.54 9.87 9.75
CA ILE A 426 3.40 10.76 9.98
C ILE A 426 3.79 11.91 10.91
N TYR A 427 4.48 11.60 12.01
CA TYR A 427 4.95 12.60 12.97
C TYR A 427 5.92 13.60 12.35
N SER A 428 6.84 13.15 11.49
CA SER A 428 7.75 14.01 10.74
C SER A 428 6.99 14.98 9.84
N GLY A 429 5.98 14.50 9.11
CA GLY A 429 5.08 15.33 8.32
C GLY A 429 4.30 16.33 9.18
N TYR A 430 3.72 15.88 10.29
CA TYR A 430 2.99 16.74 11.23
C TYR A 430 3.85 17.86 11.81
N ARG A 431 5.09 17.56 12.22
CA ARG A 431 6.05 18.59 12.65
C ARG A 431 6.33 19.58 11.52
N ALA A 432 6.46 19.11 10.29
CA ALA A 432 6.73 19.97 9.15
C ALA A 432 5.55 20.91 8.82
N ILE A 433 4.29 20.46 9.00
CA ILE A 433 3.10 21.32 8.88
C ILE A 433 3.16 22.48 9.87
N LYS A 434 3.64 22.25 11.10
CA LYS A 434 3.74 23.28 12.15
C LYS A 434 4.90 24.25 11.94
N LEU A 435 6.08 23.72 11.62
CA LEU A 435 7.34 24.44 11.73
C LEU A 435 7.80 25.12 10.44
N PHE A 436 7.38 24.64 9.26
CA PHE A 436 7.95 25.08 7.99
C PHE A 436 6.92 25.74 7.04
N ASN A 437 7.44 26.51 6.08
CA ASN A 437 6.66 27.14 5.00
C ASN A 437 6.08 26.12 3.99
N ASN A 438 6.51 24.85 3.99
CA ASN A 438 6.08 23.86 3.01
C ASN A 438 4.94 22.97 3.52
N ARG A 439 3.86 23.61 4.00
CA ARG A 439 2.69 22.93 4.56
C ARG A 439 1.98 22.04 3.55
N PHE A 440 2.06 22.38 2.26
CA PHE A 440 1.48 21.60 1.17
C PHE A 440 2.12 20.22 1.04
N LEU A 441 3.44 20.13 0.87
CA LEU A 441 4.12 18.82 0.76
C LEU A 441 4.00 18.00 2.05
N ALA A 442 4.06 18.66 3.21
CA ALA A 442 3.92 17.97 4.49
C ALA A 442 2.52 17.37 4.68
N LEU A 443 1.48 18.07 4.22
CA LEU A 443 0.12 17.56 4.24
C LEU A 443 -0.06 16.43 3.22
N ILE A 444 0.47 16.55 1.99
CA ILE A 444 0.46 15.44 1.01
C ILE A 444 1.06 14.18 1.62
N PHE A 445 2.24 14.28 2.23
CA PHE A 445 2.93 13.14 2.82
C PHE A 445 2.09 12.44 3.88
N CYS A 446 1.49 13.21 4.79
CA CYS A 446 0.63 12.65 5.83
C CYS A 446 -0.65 12.01 5.26
N LEU A 447 -1.32 12.68 4.33
CA LEU A 447 -2.55 12.20 3.72
C LEU A 447 -2.32 10.91 2.92
N MET A 448 -1.20 10.82 2.20
CA MET A 448 -0.83 9.61 1.47
C MET A 448 -0.62 8.44 2.43
N ILE A 449 0.22 8.60 3.47
CA ILE A 449 0.50 7.50 4.42
C ILE A 449 -0.79 7.02 5.08
N ILE A 450 -1.64 7.93 5.55
CA ILE A 450 -2.92 7.58 6.17
C ILE A 450 -3.84 6.88 5.18
N GLY A 451 -3.95 7.39 3.94
CA GLY A 451 -4.75 6.78 2.90
C GLY A 451 -4.33 5.33 2.61
N ILE A 452 -3.03 5.10 2.45
CA ILE A 452 -2.48 3.76 2.20
C ILE A 452 -2.67 2.84 3.40
N PHE A 453 -2.50 3.36 4.62
CA PHE A 453 -2.75 2.59 5.84
C PHE A 453 -4.21 2.12 5.93
N ILE A 454 -5.17 3.00 5.64
CA ILE A 454 -6.59 2.63 5.62
C ILE A 454 -6.89 1.63 4.51
N CYS A 455 -6.38 1.83 3.29
CA CYS A 455 -6.52 0.84 2.22
C CYS A 455 -5.96 -0.54 2.62
N SER A 456 -4.84 -0.55 3.36
CA SER A 456 -4.17 -1.76 3.85
C SER A 456 -4.97 -2.55 4.88
N LEU A 457 -6.01 -1.96 5.51
CA LEU A 457 -6.93 -2.68 6.41
C LEU A 457 -7.92 -3.55 5.62
N PHE A 458 -8.30 -3.13 4.42
CA PHE A 458 -9.39 -3.72 3.63
C PHE A 458 -8.92 -4.47 2.39
N ASP A 459 -7.65 -4.27 2.00
CA ASP A 459 -7.06 -4.96 0.87
C ASP A 459 -5.54 -5.11 1.03
N MET A 460 -4.93 -5.79 0.06
CA MET A 460 -3.53 -6.15 0.04
C MET A 460 -2.70 -5.18 -0.82
N LEU A 461 -1.51 -4.80 -0.34
CA LEU A 461 -0.51 -4.12 -1.15
C LEU A 461 0.37 -5.14 -1.91
N ARG A 462 0.30 -5.12 -3.24
CA ARG A 462 1.18 -5.93 -4.10
C ARG A 462 2.57 -5.31 -4.23
N SER A 463 3.57 -6.13 -4.53
CA SER A 463 4.97 -5.70 -4.70
C SER A 463 5.17 -4.54 -5.67
N ILE A 464 4.46 -4.55 -6.81
CA ILE A 464 4.51 -3.49 -7.82
C ILE A 464 3.99 -2.12 -7.30
N MET A 465 3.26 -2.10 -6.17
CA MET A 465 2.87 -0.87 -5.48
C MET A 465 3.88 -0.43 -4.43
N LEU A 466 4.53 -1.37 -3.74
CA LEU A 466 5.46 -1.07 -2.65
C LEU A 466 6.70 -0.31 -3.15
N GLU A 467 7.11 -0.55 -4.40
CA GLU A 467 8.18 0.19 -5.06
C GLU A 467 7.87 1.69 -5.20
N PRO A 468 6.83 2.12 -5.95
CA PRO A 468 6.50 3.54 -6.09
C PRO A 468 6.17 4.17 -4.74
N LEU A 469 5.57 3.45 -3.79
CA LEU A 469 5.35 3.95 -2.43
C LEU A 469 6.64 4.32 -1.72
N SER A 470 7.63 3.41 -1.74
CA SER A 470 8.92 3.63 -1.08
C SER A 470 9.68 4.79 -1.71
N ILE A 471 9.64 4.88 -3.04
CA ILE A 471 10.22 5.99 -3.82
C ILE A 471 9.60 7.32 -3.41
N ILE A 472 8.27 7.43 -3.45
CA ILE A 472 7.56 8.69 -3.17
C ILE A 472 7.69 9.09 -1.71
N PHE A 473 7.64 8.14 -0.77
CA PHE A 473 7.88 8.44 0.64
C PHE A 473 9.31 8.91 0.90
N GLY A 474 10.31 8.33 0.24
CA GLY A 474 11.68 8.82 0.28
C GLY A 474 11.80 10.25 -0.24
N ILE A 475 11.22 10.53 -1.43
CA ILE A 475 11.22 11.87 -2.04
C ILE A 475 10.54 12.89 -1.12
N LEU A 476 9.35 12.59 -0.61
CA LEU A 476 8.58 13.49 0.23
C LEU A 476 9.33 13.77 1.54
N LEU A 477 9.77 12.73 2.25
CA LEU A 477 10.52 12.91 3.50
C LEU A 477 11.80 13.72 3.29
N GLY A 478 12.58 13.42 2.25
CA GLY A 478 13.80 14.17 1.93
C GLY A 478 13.49 15.65 1.62
N SER A 479 12.40 15.90 0.88
CA SER A 479 11.93 17.26 0.56
C SER A 479 11.48 18.03 1.80
N LEU A 480 10.88 17.36 2.80
CA LEU A 480 10.46 17.98 4.07
C LEU A 480 11.61 18.48 4.93
N TYR A 481 12.85 18.11 4.60
CA TYR A 481 14.02 18.63 5.30
C TYR A 481 15.05 19.26 4.35
N ASN A 482 14.71 19.44 3.07
CA ASN A 482 15.60 20.11 2.12
C ASN A 482 15.65 21.62 2.41
N LYS A 483 16.76 22.07 3.00
CA LYS A 483 16.97 23.47 3.39
C LYS A 483 16.86 24.47 2.23
N GLN A 484 17.09 24.02 0.98
CA GLN A 484 17.03 24.86 -0.22
C GLN A 484 15.60 25.11 -0.71
N ILE A 485 14.61 24.31 -0.28
CA ILE A 485 13.20 24.54 -0.65
C ILE A 485 12.61 25.76 0.09
N TYR A 486 13.23 26.19 1.19
CA TYR A 486 12.73 27.27 2.05
C TYR A 486 13.29 28.66 1.75
N LYS A 487 14.32 28.75 0.91
CA LYS A 487 14.82 30.00 0.33
C LYS A 487 14.25 30.11 -1.08
#